data_AF-A0A2E6WIK5-F1
#
_entry.id   AF-A0A2E6WIK5-F1
#
_cell.length_a   1.000
_cell.length_b   1.000
_cell.length_c   1.000
_cell.angle_alpha   90.00
_cell.angle_beta   90.00
_cell.angle_gamma   90.00
#
_symmetry.space_group_name_H-M   'P 1'
#
loop_
_entity.id
_entity.type
_entity.pdbx_description
1 polymer ?
#
loop_
_entity_poly.entity_id
_entity_poly.type
_entity_poly.pdbx_seq_one_letter_code
_entity_poly.pdbx_strand_id
1 'polypeptide(L)' 'MTLKSNESDTITNYLVQQEGFSVTIEDGRLWVFATGSDAHQSFLEHGEPAKCVVFPAAGPVGMTVKGADREVINAYLRGT' A
#
# COMPACT_ATOMS: atom_id res chain seq x y z
N MET A 1 -9.33 -7.95 26.54
CA MET A 1 -8.62 -7.84 25.25
C MET A 1 -9.30 -6.72 24.48
N THR A 2 -8.76 -5.51 24.53
CA THR A 2 -9.40 -4.34 23.92
C THR A 2 -8.95 -4.26 22.48
N LEU A 3 -9.80 -4.73 21.56
CA LEU A 3 -9.64 -4.51 20.13
C LEU A 3 -9.88 -3.00 19.89
N LYS A 4 -8.82 -2.19 19.95
CA LYS A 4 -8.81 -0.87 19.31
C LYS A 4 -8.64 -1.06 17.81
N SER A 5 -9.63 -1.68 17.17
CA SER A 5 -9.79 -1.54 15.73
C SER A 5 -10.44 -0.19 15.52
N ASN A 6 -9.61 0.83 15.35
CA ASN A 6 -10.00 2.16 14.93
C ASN A 6 -10.79 2.00 13.62
N GLU A 7 -12.10 2.26 13.62
CA GLU A 7 -12.96 2.07 12.44
C GLU A 7 -12.40 2.76 11.19
N SER A 8 -11.63 3.84 11.39
CA SER A 8 -10.91 4.56 10.35
C SER A 8 -9.88 3.71 9.61
N ASP A 9 -9.18 2.78 10.27
CA ASP A 9 -8.23 1.87 9.62
C ASP A 9 -8.95 0.86 8.73
N THR A 10 -10.11 0.36 9.16
CA THR A 10 -10.91 -0.59 8.38
C THR A 10 -11.51 0.08 7.15
N ILE A 11 -12.05 1.30 7.29
CA ILE A 11 -12.56 2.08 6.16
C ILE A 11 -11.43 2.41 5.19
N THR A 12 -10.28 2.85 5.70
CA THR A 12 -9.11 3.15 4.87
C THR A 12 -8.65 1.92 4.11
N ASN A 13 -8.54 0.76 4.78
CA ASN A 13 -8.18 -0.49 4.13
C ASN A 13 -9.16 -0.89 3.02
N TYR A 14 -10.46 -0.61 3.20
CA TYR A 14 -11.45 -0.85 2.16
C TYR A 14 -11.30 0.12 0.97
N LEU A 15 -11.03 1.40 1.23
CA LEU A 15 -10.86 2.43 0.20
C LEU A 15 -9.58 2.24 -0.63
N VAL A 16 -8.53 1.70 -0.03
CA VAL A 16 -7.25 1.50 -0.72
C VAL A 16 -7.18 0.18 -1.48
N GLN A 17 -8.06 -0.79 -1.19
CA GLN A 17 -8.08 -2.07 -1.89
C GLN A 17 -8.52 -1.88 -3.33
N GLN A 18 -7.68 -2.33 -4.25
CA GLN A 18 -7.94 -2.27 -5.69
C GLN A 18 -7.63 -3.60 -6.34
N GLU A 19 -8.51 -4.07 -7.19
CA GLU A 19 -8.32 -5.33 -7.91
C GLU A 19 -7.08 -5.25 -8.81
N GLY A 20 -6.22 -6.28 -8.76
CA GLY A 20 -4.93 -6.32 -9.47
C GLY A 20 -3.76 -5.69 -8.71
N PHE A 21 -4.01 -5.07 -7.54
CA PHE A 21 -2.98 -4.51 -6.67
C PHE A 21 -3.07 -5.12 -5.27
N SER A 22 -1.91 -5.50 -4.73
CA SER A 22 -1.77 -5.93 -3.34
C SER A 22 -1.37 -4.71 -2.51
N VAL A 23 -2.26 -4.30 -1.60
CA VAL A 23 -2.04 -3.14 -0.74
C VAL A 23 -1.95 -3.56 0.73
N THR A 24 -1.03 -2.93 1.46
CA THR A 24 -0.78 -3.23 2.87
C THR A 24 -0.56 -1.93 3.61
N ILE A 25 -1.26 -1.69 4.71
CA ILE A 25 -1.04 -0.50 5.54
C ILE A 25 -0.08 -0.89 6.68
N GLU A 26 1.07 -0.23 6.74
CA GLU A 26 2.07 -0.45 7.78
C GLU A 26 2.51 0.91 8.34
N ASP A 27 2.41 1.09 9.66
CA ASP A 27 2.75 2.34 10.36
C ASP A 27 2.03 3.58 9.76
N GLY A 28 0.77 3.43 9.34
CA GLY A 28 -0.03 4.49 8.72
C GLY A 28 0.42 4.87 7.31
N ARG A 29 1.25 4.04 6.66
CA ARG A 29 1.70 4.22 5.28
C ARG A 29 1.12 3.12 4.41
N LEU A 30 0.63 3.50 3.24
CA LEU A 30 0.05 2.57 2.29
C LEU A 30 1.14 1.99 1.41
N TRP A 31 1.42 0.70 1.54
CA TRP A 31 2.24 -0.03 0.59
C TRP A 31 1.37 -0.55 -0.56
N VAL A 32 1.82 -0.35 -1.79
CA VAL A 32 1.15 -0.77 -3.02
C VAL A 32 2.11 -1.59 -3.87
N PHE A 33 1.69 -2.79 -4.21
CA PHE A 33 2.40 -3.70 -5.09
C PHE A 33 1.46 -4.23 -6.18
N ALA A 34 2.02 -4.63 -7.31
CA ALA A 34 1.23 -5.33 -8.32
C ALA A 34 0.99 -6.77 -7.84
N THR A 35 -0.23 -7.28 -8.00
CA THR A 35 -0.56 -8.66 -7.65
C THR A 35 0.36 -9.63 -8.40
N GLY A 36 1.00 -10.53 -7.66
CA GLY A 36 1.92 -11.53 -8.23
C GLY A 36 3.28 -10.99 -8.67
N SER A 37 3.62 -9.73 -8.33
CA SER A 37 4.96 -9.19 -8.61
C SER A 37 6.03 -9.79 -7.69
N ASP A 38 7.24 -9.91 -8.23
CA ASP A 38 8.44 -10.33 -7.49
C ASP A 38 8.71 -9.42 -6.27
N ALA A 39 8.43 -8.12 -6.42
CA ALA A 39 8.50 -7.15 -5.34
C ALA A 39 7.53 -7.45 -4.19
N HIS A 40 6.32 -7.93 -4.48
CA HIS A 40 5.37 -8.32 -3.44
C HIS A 40 5.87 -9.56 -2.70
N GLN A 41 6.43 -10.54 -3.42
CA GLN A 41 7.02 -11.72 -2.79
C GLN A 41 8.24 -11.37 -1.93
N SER A 42 9.15 -10.57 -2.47
CA SER A 42 10.29 -10.03 -1.71
C SER A 42 9.83 -9.26 -0.47
N PHE A 43 8.73 -8.53 -0.53
CA PHE A 43 8.16 -7.85 0.63
C PHE A 43 7.65 -8.83 1.70
N LEU A 44 7.02 -9.92 1.27
CA LEU A 44 6.53 -10.97 2.18
C LEU A 44 7.68 -11.80 2.79
N GLU A 45 8.75 -12.04 2.03
CA GLU A 45 9.89 -12.87 2.44
C GLU A 45 10.94 -12.11 3.24
N HIS A 46 11.25 -10.87 2.83
CA HIS A 46 12.34 -10.06 3.38
C HIS A 46 11.87 -8.79 4.11
N GLY A 47 10.61 -8.39 3.96
CA GLY A 47 10.08 -7.14 4.51
C GLY A 47 10.33 -5.93 3.59
N GLU A 48 10.62 -4.76 4.17
CA GLU A 48 10.78 -3.53 3.39
C GLU A 48 11.84 -3.67 2.28
N PRO A 49 11.48 -3.47 0.99
CA PRO A 49 12.43 -3.63 -0.10
C PRO A 49 13.54 -2.58 -0.03
N ALA A 50 14.77 -2.99 -0.37
CA ALA A 50 15.94 -2.12 -0.38
C ALA A 50 15.77 -0.88 -1.28
N LYS A 51 14.93 -0.99 -2.32
CA LYS A 51 14.50 0.12 -3.16
C LYS A 51 12.98 0.23 -3.10
N CYS A 52 12.50 1.32 -2.53
CA CYS A 52 11.11 1.71 -2.58
C CYS A 52 10.99 3.15 -3.08
N VAL A 53 9.84 3.44 -3.67
CA VAL A 53 9.43 4.78 -4.07
C VAL A 53 8.39 5.24 -3.07
N VAL A 54 8.53 6.49 -2.62
CA VAL A 54 7.65 7.10 -1.63
C VAL A 54 6.96 8.30 -2.28
N PHE A 55 5.63 8.28 -2.26
CA PHE A 55 4.76 9.36 -2.72
C PHE A 55 4.00 9.92 -1.52
N PRO A 56 4.52 11.00 -0.89
CA PRO A 56 3.84 11.63 0.23
C PRO A 56 2.51 12.25 -0.22
N ALA A 57 1.47 12.07 0.59
CA ALA A 57 0.12 12.60 0.37
C ALA A 57 -0.52 12.29 -1.00
N ALA A 58 -0.07 11.23 -1.67
CA ALA A 58 -0.60 10.81 -2.96
C ALA A 58 -1.75 9.79 -2.86
N GLY A 59 -1.91 9.14 -1.71
CA GLY A 59 -2.87 8.06 -1.52
C GLY A 59 -4.27 8.57 -1.16
N PRO A 60 -5.26 7.65 -1.11
CA PRO A 60 -6.59 7.96 -0.63
C PRO A 60 -6.52 8.62 0.76
N VAL A 61 -7.35 9.64 1.00
CA VAL A 61 -7.38 10.39 2.27
C VAL A 61 -6.05 11.13 2.57
N GLY A 62 -5.21 11.38 1.56
CA GLY A 62 -3.93 12.08 1.74
C GLY A 62 -2.85 11.23 2.40
N MET A 63 -2.94 9.90 2.29
CA MET A 63 -1.93 8.99 2.83
C MET A 63 -0.63 9.03 2.03
N THR A 64 0.47 8.63 2.69
CA THR A 64 1.74 8.38 2.01
C THR A 64 1.68 7.00 1.36
N VAL A 65 1.91 6.96 0.05
CA VAL A 65 1.97 5.71 -0.72
C VAL A 65 3.43 5.31 -0.89
N LYS A 66 3.74 4.06 -0.58
CA LYS A 66 5.02 3.41 -0.78
C LYS A 66 4.83 2.23 -1.73
N GLY A 67 5.88 1.86 -2.43
CA GLY A 67 5.88 0.67 -3.25
C GLY A 67 7.26 0.41 -3.81
N ALA A 68 7.51 -0.80 -4.31
CA ALA A 68 8.80 -1.13 -4.90
C ALA A 68 9.05 -0.37 -6.22
N ASP A 69 7.97 -0.06 -6.94
CA ASP A 69 8.07 0.51 -8.28
C ASP A 69 7.16 1.72 -8.49
N ARG A 70 7.71 2.75 -9.14
CA ARG A 70 6.95 3.98 -9.39
C ARG A 70 5.80 3.73 -10.37
N GLU A 71 6.01 2.85 -11.35
CA GLU A 71 5.00 2.57 -12.37
C GLU A 71 3.78 1.89 -11.76
N VAL A 72 4.01 0.95 -10.85
CA VAL A 72 2.94 0.28 -10.09
C VAL A 72 2.15 1.29 -9.27
N ILE A 73 2.82 2.19 -8.54
CA ILE A 73 2.15 3.22 -7.74
C ILE A 73 1.37 4.17 -8.66
N ASN A 74 1.97 4.63 -9.75
CA ASN A 74 1.29 5.51 -10.69
C ASN A 74 0.11 4.83 -11.40
N ALA A 75 0.19 3.53 -11.68
CA ALA A 75 -0.92 2.75 -12.23
C ALA A 75 -2.06 2.63 -11.21
N TYR A 76 -1.73 2.41 -9.94
CA TYR A 76 -2.69 2.43 -8.84
C TYR A 76 -3.37 3.80 -8.70
N LEU A 77 -2.59 4.88 -8.63
CA LEU A 77 -3.10 6.26 -8.51
C LEU A 77 -3.91 6.75 -9.71
N ARG A 78 -3.72 6.16 -10.89
CA ARG A 78 -4.56 6.44 -12.09
C ARG A 78 -5.88 5.69 -12.05
N GLY A 79 -5.99 4.62 -11.27
CA GLY A 79 -7.19 3.80 -11.14
C GLY A 79 -8.18 4.27 -10.07
N THR A 80 -7.73 5.11 -9.13
CA THR A 80 -8.53 5.83 -8.12
C THR A 80 -9.06 7.17 -8.64
#